data_AF-A0A0G1Q8N6-F1
#
_entry.id   AF-A0A0G1Q8N6-F1
#
_cell.length_a   1.000
_cell.length_b   1.000
_cell.length_c   1.000
_cell.angle_alpha   90.00
_cell.angle_beta   90.00
_cell.angle_gamma   90.00
#
_symmetry.space_group_name_H-M   'P 1'
#
loop_
_entity.id
_entity.type
_entity.pdbx_description
1 polymer ?
#
loop_
_entity_poly.entity_id
_entity_poly.type
_entity_poly.pdbx_seq_one_letter_code
_entity_poly.pdbx_strand_id
1 'polypeptide(L)'
;MTEQSHEGRGNLPERADGDTRQKRLAFLREKMERLFEGEKNSELRQQIERSFSVPQYGEYHKEGLFMDSHLRLIFHTIEAVRQGNIPDTVSEATATSLQKALVQDPDMVERYVFLHDIAKADCLTVKFASLQAAQEAERTTETQEVCMTWAQWKDFLGQDEVEAKVMEEDERAMQDYLDSKEVMGISYYHPDRKHGDAGSQMLRELYPGVEATTLIAIEHHEDAFQFQKVDTERYLLMYEAMNKEERDFALLASYVDTASSFRSDGQPDLLNFLALSASKEKVGAFMRVLEGLDASTQMIEEAFRIFVKNRLEKRNNPREPITQLLKALAQGRFDANKLIKTFDDWFFGDQPVRMEEVPLFIERWNKECTLPSFDRERLKHGFLTLVEGAFTQEDAITLTELALMDASQIGRQFGKKLGSRMAHVREILEQSKK
;
A
#
# COMPACT_ATOMS: atom_id res chain seq x y z
N MET A 1 -35.61 -29.81 -0.40
CA MET A 1 -34.17 -30.00 -0.57
C MET A 1 -33.77 -29.18 -1.76
N THR A 2 -33.26 -27.99 -1.50
CA THR A 2 -32.84 -27.01 -2.50
C THR A 2 -31.48 -26.52 -2.03
N GLU A 3 -30.42 -27.11 -2.60
CA GLU A 3 -29.08 -26.57 -2.52
C GLU A 3 -29.07 -25.26 -3.31
N GLN A 4 -28.95 -24.14 -2.60
CA GLN A 4 -28.66 -22.85 -3.20
C GLN A 4 -27.25 -22.44 -2.78
N SER A 5 -26.41 -22.41 -3.82
CA SER A 5 -25.11 -21.79 -3.99
C SER A 5 -24.68 -20.78 -2.92
N HIS A 6 -23.58 -21.12 -2.24
CA HIS A 6 -22.62 -20.14 -1.73
C HIS A 6 -21.71 -19.69 -2.87
N GLU A 7 -22.22 -18.83 -3.74
CA GLU A 7 -21.40 -18.04 -4.67
C GLU A 7 -21.17 -16.66 -4.05
N GLY A 8 -19.90 -16.27 -3.92
CA GLY A 8 -19.52 -14.98 -3.34
C GLY A 8 -18.29 -15.02 -2.43
N ARG A 9 -17.50 -16.10 -2.43
CA ARG A 9 -16.07 -15.96 -2.07
C ARG A 9 -15.37 -15.48 -3.33
N GLY A 10 -14.72 -14.32 -3.24
CA GLY A 10 -13.74 -13.92 -4.23
C GLY A 10 -12.66 -15.00 -4.24
N ASN A 11 -12.80 -15.94 -5.16
CA ASN A 11 -11.76 -16.90 -5.45
C ASN A 11 -10.58 -16.03 -5.90
N LEU A 12 -9.52 -15.99 -5.07
CA LEU A 12 -8.18 -15.98 -5.64
C LEU A 12 -8.19 -17.00 -6.79
N PRO A 13 -7.37 -16.85 -7.83
CA PRO A 13 -7.02 -18.06 -8.56
C PRO A 13 -6.55 -19.06 -7.49
N GLU A 14 -7.37 -20.09 -7.18
CA GLU A 14 -6.87 -21.33 -6.58
C GLU A 14 -5.57 -21.54 -7.29
N ARG A 15 -4.42 -21.61 -6.58
CA ARG A 15 -3.09 -21.77 -7.19
C ARG A 15 -3.27 -22.79 -8.30
N ALA A 16 -3.38 -22.30 -9.55
CA ALA A 16 -4.14 -23.04 -10.55
C ALA A 16 -3.49 -24.39 -10.66
N ASP A 17 -4.24 -25.49 -10.54
CA ASP A 17 -3.68 -26.84 -10.40
C ASP A 17 -2.41 -26.97 -11.26
N GLY A 18 -1.26 -26.97 -10.56
CA GLY A 18 0.05 -26.88 -11.19
C GLY A 18 0.75 -25.50 -11.24
N ASP A 19 0.48 -24.52 -10.38
CA ASP A 19 1.36 -23.36 -10.17
C ASP A 19 2.59 -23.76 -9.34
N THR A 20 3.59 -24.31 -10.01
CA THR A 20 4.85 -24.74 -9.39
C THR A 20 5.91 -23.65 -9.49
N ARG A 21 6.85 -23.60 -8.53
CA ARG A 21 8.03 -22.71 -8.59
C ARG A 21 8.72 -22.74 -9.94
N GLN A 22 8.93 -23.94 -10.51
CA GLN A 22 9.56 -24.11 -11.82
C GLN A 22 8.82 -23.37 -12.94
N LYS A 23 7.48 -23.40 -12.95
CA LYS A 23 6.66 -22.67 -13.93
C LYS A 23 6.71 -21.17 -13.68
N ARG A 24 6.70 -20.72 -12.42
CA ARG A 24 6.86 -19.30 -12.08
C ARG A 24 8.21 -18.76 -12.54
N LEU A 25 9.30 -19.46 -12.23
CA LEU A 25 10.65 -19.10 -12.66
C LEU A 25 10.78 -19.11 -14.19
N ALA A 26 10.21 -20.10 -14.88
CA ALA A 26 10.22 -20.12 -16.35
C ALA A 26 9.52 -18.89 -16.94
N PHE A 27 8.34 -18.55 -16.43
CA PHE A 27 7.59 -17.35 -16.82
C PHE A 27 8.37 -16.06 -16.54
N LEU A 28 8.95 -15.93 -15.34
CA LEU A 28 9.71 -14.74 -14.95
C LEU A 28 10.97 -14.57 -15.79
N ARG A 29 11.72 -15.65 -16.04
CA ARG A 29 12.92 -15.64 -16.90
C ARG A 29 12.58 -15.26 -18.34
N GLU A 30 11.53 -15.82 -18.91
CA GLU A 30 11.09 -15.46 -20.27
C GLU A 30 10.79 -13.96 -20.38
N LYS A 31 10.02 -13.41 -19.42
CA LYS A 31 9.72 -11.98 -19.38
C LYS A 31 10.96 -11.12 -19.15
N MET A 32 11.83 -11.52 -18.23
CA MET A 32 13.07 -10.80 -17.92
C MET A 32 13.97 -10.71 -19.17
N GLU A 33 14.18 -11.82 -19.88
CA GLU A 33 14.99 -11.85 -21.11
C GLU A 33 14.42 -10.93 -22.19
N ARG A 34 13.08 -10.90 -22.35
CA ARG A 34 12.41 -9.99 -23.27
C ARG A 34 12.60 -8.52 -22.89
N LEU A 35 12.41 -8.18 -21.61
CA LEU A 35 12.35 -6.78 -21.14
C LEU A 35 13.72 -6.13 -20.99
N PHE A 36 14.74 -6.94 -20.66
CA PHE A 36 16.10 -6.53 -20.37
C PHE A 36 17.07 -7.14 -21.37
N GLU A 37 16.74 -7.12 -22.67
CA GLU A 37 17.53 -7.75 -23.72
C GLU A 37 18.95 -7.14 -23.89
N GLY A 38 19.83 -7.90 -24.52
CA GLY A 38 21.18 -7.47 -24.92
C GLY A 38 22.24 -7.64 -23.83
N GLU A 39 23.50 -7.60 -24.26
CA GLU A 39 24.67 -7.85 -23.38
C GLU A 39 24.84 -6.76 -22.31
N LYS A 40 24.46 -5.52 -22.62
CA LYS A 40 24.54 -4.38 -21.68
C LYS A 40 23.74 -4.58 -20.39
N ASN A 41 22.73 -5.46 -20.41
CA ASN A 41 21.84 -5.73 -19.28
C ASN A 41 22.16 -7.08 -18.60
N SER A 42 23.21 -7.80 -18.99
CA SER A 42 23.49 -9.14 -18.46
C SER A 42 23.71 -9.14 -16.95
N GLU A 43 24.42 -8.15 -16.42
CA GLU A 43 24.62 -7.99 -14.96
C GLU A 43 23.30 -7.67 -14.24
N LEU A 44 22.47 -6.77 -14.79
CA LEU A 44 21.16 -6.46 -14.23
C LEU A 44 20.25 -7.69 -14.22
N ARG A 45 20.25 -8.50 -15.29
CA ARG A 45 19.49 -9.76 -15.35
C ARG A 45 19.94 -10.73 -14.26
N GLN A 46 21.24 -10.84 -13.98
CA GLN A 46 21.73 -11.66 -12.86
C GLN A 46 21.26 -11.14 -11.50
N GLN A 47 21.22 -9.82 -11.31
CA GLN A 47 20.70 -9.21 -10.08
C GLN A 47 19.20 -9.43 -9.91
N ILE A 48 18.43 -9.33 -11.00
CA ILE A 48 16.99 -9.64 -11.03
C ILE A 48 16.78 -11.12 -10.74
N GLU A 49 17.53 -12.02 -11.38
CA GLU A 49 17.37 -13.46 -11.16
C GLU A 49 17.71 -13.85 -9.72
N ARG A 50 18.74 -13.24 -9.12
CA ARG A 50 19.05 -13.37 -7.69
C ARG A 50 17.85 -12.99 -6.81
N SER A 51 17.07 -11.97 -7.20
CA SER A 51 15.94 -11.51 -6.40
C SER A 51 14.82 -12.54 -6.30
N PHE A 52 14.66 -13.43 -7.31
CA PHE A 52 13.64 -14.49 -7.31
C PHE A 52 13.76 -15.45 -6.12
N SER A 53 14.98 -15.60 -5.60
CA SER A 53 15.32 -16.53 -4.52
C SER A 53 15.34 -15.85 -3.14
N VAL A 54 14.98 -14.57 -3.06
CA VAL A 54 14.89 -13.87 -1.78
C VAL A 54 13.75 -14.49 -0.95
N PRO A 55 14.03 -14.97 0.28
CA PRO A 55 13.07 -15.72 1.09
C PRO A 55 12.02 -14.81 1.71
N GLN A 56 10.73 -15.12 1.54
CA GLN A 56 9.58 -14.39 2.07
C GLN A 56 8.91 -15.22 3.17
N TYR A 57 9.22 -14.94 4.45
CA TYR A 57 8.71 -15.75 5.57
C TYR A 57 8.20 -14.91 6.73
N GLY A 58 7.02 -15.24 7.27
CA GLY A 58 6.48 -14.61 8.48
C GLY A 58 5.00 -14.24 8.39
N GLU A 59 4.56 -13.36 9.30
CA GLU A 59 3.16 -12.92 9.39
C GLU A 59 2.69 -12.19 8.12
N TYR A 60 3.57 -11.41 7.50
CA TYR A 60 3.24 -10.54 6.37
C TYR A 60 3.51 -11.16 4.99
N HIS A 61 4.04 -12.39 4.93
CA HIS A 61 4.43 -13.08 3.69
C HIS A 61 3.57 -14.31 3.48
N LYS A 62 2.44 -14.16 2.78
CA LYS A 62 1.43 -15.22 2.54
C LYS A 62 1.31 -15.63 1.07
N GLU A 63 2.04 -14.97 0.19
CA GLU A 63 2.12 -15.24 -1.24
C GLU A 63 2.90 -16.53 -1.57
N GLY A 64 3.93 -16.84 -0.78
CA GLY A 64 4.86 -17.95 -1.00
C GLY A 64 6.18 -17.70 -0.27
N LEU A 65 7.07 -18.70 -0.26
CA LEU A 65 8.32 -18.66 0.52
C LEU A 65 9.45 -17.85 -0.11
N PHE A 66 9.23 -17.37 -1.33
CA PHE A 66 10.24 -16.74 -2.13
C PHE A 66 9.61 -15.67 -3.02
N MET A 67 10.43 -14.68 -3.39
CA MET A 67 10.00 -13.49 -4.12
C MET A 67 9.37 -13.80 -5.48
N ASP A 68 9.72 -14.92 -6.14
CA ASP A 68 9.07 -15.33 -7.40
C ASP A 68 7.56 -15.47 -7.28
N SER A 69 7.05 -15.87 -6.11
CA SER A 69 5.61 -15.96 -5.84
C SER A 69 4.97 -14.57 -5.83
N HIS A 70 5.61 -13.61 -5.14
CA HIS A 70 5.17 -12.22 -5.08
C HIS A 70 5.16 -11.57 -6.48
N LEU A 71 6.27 -11.69 -7.21
CA LEU A 71 6.39 -11.15 -8.58
C LEU A 71 5.33 -11.73 -9.51
N ARG A 72 5.07 -13.04 -9.40
CA ARG A 72 4.02 -13.71 -10.18
C ARG A 72 2.63 -13.15 -9.85
N LEU A 73 2.34 -12.87 -8.59
CA LEU A 73 1.08 -12.24 -8.19
C LEU A 73 0.97 -10.82 -8.74
N ILE A 74 2.02 -10.01 -8.67
CA ILE A 74 2.03 -8.66 -9.28
C ILE A 74 1.65 -8.73 -10.76
N PHE A 75 2.22 -9.67 -11.53
CA PHE A 75 1.85 -9.82 -12.94
C PHE A 75 0.37 -10.19 -13.15
N HIS A 76 -0.22 -11.02 -12.29
CA HIS A 76 -1.66 -11.30 -12.35
C HIS A 76 -2.48 -10.08 -11.98
N THR A 77 -2.08 -9.33 -10.95
CA THR A 77 -2.73 -8.11 -10.51
C THR A 77 -2.71 -7.05 -11.62
N ILE A 78 -1.58 -6.89 -12.30
CA ILE A 78 -1.45 -6.00 -13.47
C ILE A 78 -2.44 -6.40 -14.57
N GLU A 79 -2.54 -7.69 -14.88
CA GLU A 79 -3.50 -8.17 -15.88
C GLU A 79 -4.95 -7.97 -15.43
N ALA A 80 -5.26 -8.16 -14.15
CA ALA A 80 -6.58 -7.87 -13.59
C ALA A 80 -6.93 -6.37 -13.73
N VAL A 81 -6.00 -5.47 -13.39
CA VAL A 81 -6.16 -4.01 -13.58
C VAL A 81 -6.40 -3.68 -15.05
N ARG A 82 -5.63 -4.28 -15.97
CA ARG A 82 -5.77 -4.11 -17.42
C ARG A 82 -7.17 -4.48 -17.91
N GLN A 83 -7.74 -5.55 -17.34
CA GLN A 83 -9.09 -6.02 -17.64
C GLN A 83 -10.19 -5.24 -16.93
N GLY A 84 -9.85 -4.30 -16.04
CA GLY A 84 -10.80 -3.57 -15.22
C GLY A 84 -11.35 -4.35 -14.03
N ASN A 85 -10.71 -5.46 -13.68
CA ASN A 85 -11.00 -6.25 -12.48
C ASN A 85 -10.31 -5.60 -11.26
N ILE A 86 -10.78 -4.41 -10.89
CA ILE A 86 -10.33 -3.67 -9.70
C ILE A 86 -11.44 -3.77 -8.65
N PRO A 87 -11.14 -4.07 -7.37
CA PRO A 87 -12.16 -4.15 -6.34
C PRO A 87 -12.99 -2.87 -6.22
N ASP A 88 -14.31 -3.01 -6.05
CA ASP A 88 -15.26 -1.90 -5.92
C ASP A 88 -14.96 -0.93 -4.75
N THR A 89 -14.10 -1.35 -3.81
CA THR A 89 -13.62 -0.52 -2.70
C THR A 89 -12.65 0.57 -3.16
N VAL A 90 -11.98 0.39 -4.31
CA VAL A 90 -11.17 1.42 -4.96
C VAL A 90 -12.09 2.34 -5.76
N SER A 91 -11.96 3.65 -5.56
CA SER A 91 -12.81 4.62 -6.28
C SER A 91 -12.61 4.54 -7.80
N GLU A 92 -13.65 4.91 -8.56
CA GLU A 92 -13.59 4.98 -10.02
C GLU A 92 -12.48 5.92 -10.52
N ALA A 93 -12.24 7.03 -9.83
CA ALA A 93 -11.19 7.98 -10.17
C ALA A 93 -9.79 7.38 -10.00
N THR A 94 -9.58 6.61 -8.93
CA THR A 94 -8.32 5.90 -8.71
C THR A 94 -8.17 4.73 -9.68
N ALA A 95 -9.21 3.91 -9.87
CA ALA A 95 -9.24 2.85 -10.87
C ALA A 95 -8.85 3.35 -12.26
N THR A 96 -9.41 4.48 -12.69
CA THR A 96 -9.07 5.14 -13.96
C THR A 96 -7.59 5.57 -13.99
N SER A 97 -7.06 6.10 -12.89
CA SER A 97 -5.65 6.49 -12.80
C SER A 97 -4.71 5.28 -12.93
N LEU A 98 -5.04 4.17 -12.25
CA LEU A 98 -4.29 2.92 -12.30
C LEU A 98 -4.26 2.34 -13.72
N GLN A 99 -5.42 2.27 -14.38
CA GLN A 99 -5.53 1.79 -15.76
C GLN A 99 -4.77 2.69 -16.73
N LYS A 100 -4.87 4.01 -16.56
CA LYS A 100 -4.16 4.97 -17.41
C LYS A 100 -2.64 4.79 -17.31
N ALA A 101 -2.11 4.70 -16.09
CA ALA A 101 -0.67 4.47 -15.87
C ALA A 101 -0.21 3.17 -16.53
N LEU A 102 -1.04 2.11 -16.44
CA LEU A 102 -0.73 0.81 -17.04
C LEU A 102 -0.75 0.80 -18.57
N VAL A 103 -1.70 1.50 -19.20
CA VAL A 103 -1.84 1.53 -20.67
C VAL A 103 -0.80 2.44 -21.32
N GLN A 104 -0.32 3.46 -20.61
CA GLN A 104 0.62 4.43 -21.15
C GLN A 104 1.97 3.79 -21.53
N ASP A 105 2.52 2.93 -20.68
CA ASP A 105 3.75 2.20 -20.96
C ASP A 105 3.76 0.82 -20.26
N PRO A 106 3.20 -0.22 -20.89
CA PRO A 106 3.10 -1.54 -20.26
C PRO A 106 4.47 -2.17 -20.01
N ASP A 107 5.47 -1.93 -20.86
CA ASP A 107 6.80 -2.50 -20.69
C ASP A 107 7.54 -1.85 -19.51
N MET A 108 7.37 -0.54 -19.30
CA MET A 108 7.88 0.15 -18.10
C MET A 108 7.25 -0.43 -16.82
N VAL A 109 5.93 -0.68 -16.80
CA VAL A 109 5.29 -1.32 -15.65
C VAL A 109 5.84 -2.73 -15.41
N GLU A 110 6.00 -3.53 -16.46
CA GLU A 110 6.57 -4.88 -16.32
C GLU A 110 8.04 -4.85 -15.87
N ARG A 111 8.84 -3.88 -16.32
CA ARG A 111 10.21 -3.66 -15.82
C ARG A 111 10.20 -3.30 -14.34
N TYR A 112 9.31 -2.40 -13.92
CA TYR A 112 9.15 -2.04 -12.50
C TYR A 112 8.93 -3.29 -11.63
N VAL A 113 8.13 -4.26 -12.08
CA VAL A 113 7.92 -5.52 -11.32
C VAL A 113 9.24 -6.20 -10.98
N PHE A 114 10.17 -6.28 -11.93
CA PHE A 114 11.47 -6.91 -11.70
C PHE A 114 12.44 -6.07 -10.84
N LEU A 115 12.22 -4.76 -10.75
CA LEU A 115 13.17 -3.82 -10.17
C LEU A 115 12.79 -3.31 -8.78
N HIS A 116 11.51 -3.23 -8.43
CA HIS A 116 11.04 -2.56 -7.21
C HIS A 116 11.63 -3.10 -5.91
N ASP A 117 11.88 -4.40 -5.89
CA ASP A 117 12.40 -5.11 -4.72
C ASP A 117 13.79 -5.70 -4.93
N ILE A 118 14.52 -5.23 -5.95
CA ILE A 118 15.84 -5.77 -6.31
C ILE A 118 16.87 -5.73 -5.16
N ALA A 119 16.71 -4.76 -4.25
CA ALA A 119 17.59 -4.58 -3.10
C ALA A 119 17.15 -5.35 -1.84
N LYS A 120 16.02 -6.09 -1.84
CA LYS A 120 15.58 -6.88 -0.68
C LYS A 120 16.67 -7.87 -0.23
N ALA A 121 17.40 -8.48 -1.17
CA ALA A 121 18.53 -9.37 -0.89
C ALA A 121 19.65 -8.71 -0.06
N ASP A 122 19.80 -7.39 -0.17
CA ASP A 122 20.84 -6.61 0.48
C ASP A 122 20.34 -5.90 1.76
N CYS A 123 19.06 -6.09 2.11
CA CYS A 123 18.39 -5.50 3.27
C CYS A 123 17.74 -6.56 4.18
N LEU A 124 18.20 -7.82 4.15
CA LEU A 124 17.61 -8.91 4.93
C LEU A 124 17.78 -8.68 6.44
N THR A 125 16.69 -8.81 7.18
CA THR A 125 16.67 -8.91 8.64
C THR A 125 15.89 -10.16 9.04
N VAL A 126 16.55 -11.08 9.74
CA VAL A 126 15.96 -12.34 10.19
C VAL A 126 15.59 -12.22 11.66
N LYS A 127 14.33 -12.49 11.98
CA LYS A 127 13.80 -12.49 13.35
C LYS A 127 13.68 -13.91 13.87
N PHE A 128 14.27 -14.15 15.03
CA PHE A 128 14.31 -15.45 15.71
C PHE A 128 13.34 -15.49 16.90
N ALA A 129 12.96 -16.70 17.32
CA ALA A 129 12.10 -16.90 18.48
C ALA A 129 12.80 -16.57 19.81
N SER A 130 14.13 -16.68 19.86
CA SER A 130 14.93 -16.47 21.07
C SER A 130 16.24 -15.73 20.77
N LEU A 131 16.79 -15.02 21.76
CA LEU A 131 18.12 -14.40 21.66
C LEU A 131 19.21 -15.46 21.45
N GLN A 132 19.03 -16.65 22.04
CA GLN A 132 19.95 -17.76 21.87
C GLN A 132 20.01 -18.21 20.40
N ALA A 133 18.87 -18.43 19.75
CA ALA A 133 18.82 -18.79 18.33
C ALA A 133 19.44 -17.69 17.44
N ALA A 134 19.19 -16.43 17.76
CA ALA A 134 19.83 -15.31 17.07
C ALA A 134 21.36 -15.29 17.24
N GLN A 135 21.87 -15.61 18.43
CA GLN A 135 23.31 -15.71 18.72
C GLN A 135 23.98 -16.94 18.10
N GLU A 136 23.23 -18.01 17.86
CA GLU A 136 23.69 -19.17 17.09
C GLU A 136 23.87 -18.80 15.61
N ALA A 137 23.01 -17.92 15.07
CA ALA A 137 23.13 -17.38 13.72
C ALA A 137 24.23 -16.30 13.61
N GLU A 138 24.29 -15.36 14.55
CA GLU A 138 25.27 -14.26 14.59
C GLU A 138 25.70 -13.98 16.04
N ARG A 139 26.89 -14.49 16.41
CA ARG A 139 27.36 -14.53 17.81
C ARG A 139 27.38 -13.19 18.55
N THR A 140 27.50 -12.09 17.82
CA THR A 140 27.62 -10.75 18.40
C THR A 140 26.28 -10.03 18.56
N THR A 141 25.15 -10.64 18.18
CA THR A 141 23.85 -9.98 18.31
C THR A 141 23.39 -9.86 19.78
N GLU A 142 22.78 -8.72 20.09
CA GLU A 142 22.16 -8.41 21.38
C GLU A 142 20.62 -8.43 21.30
N THR A 143 20.06 -8.68 20.11
CA THR A 143 18.62 -8.69 19.85
C THR A 143 18.20 -10.01 19.21
N GLN A 144 16.89 -10.23 19.11
CA GLN A 144 16.31 -11.37 18.38
C GLN A 144 16.32 -11.16 16.85
N GLU A 145 16.87 -10.06 16.37
CA GLU A 145 16.87 -9.68 14.96
C GLU A 145 18.31 -9.57 14.47
N VAL A 146 18.62 -10.22 13.35
CA VAL A 146 19.95 -10.23 12.74
C VAL A 146 19.86 -9.67 11.35
N CYS A 147 20.52 -8.54 11.11
CA CYS A 147 20.68 -7.98 9.77
C CYS A 147 21.77 -8.76 9.03
N MET A 148 21.42 -9.36 7.90
CA MET A 148 22.30 -10.22 7.11
C MET A 148 22.51 -9.63 5.72
N THR A 149 23.75 -9.69 5.24
CA THR A 149 24.04 -9.55 3.81
C THR A 149 23.61 -10.81 3.07
N TRP A 150 23.45 -10.74 1.74
CA TRP A 150 23.17 -11.93 0.93
C TRP A 150 24.22 -13.03 1.08
N ALA A 151 25.49 -12.67 1.26
CA ALA A 151 26.56 -13.63 1.51
C ALA A 151 26.37 -14.34 2.86
N GLN A 152 26.13 -13.58 3.93
CA GLN A 152 25.83 -14.14 5.25
C GLN A 152 24.56 -14.98 5.24
N TRP A 153 23.53 -14.59 4.48
CA TRP A 153 22.33 -15.41 4.31
C TRP A 153 22.67 -16.78 3.70
N LYS A 154 23.45 -16.81 2.62
CA LYS A 154 23.89 -18.07 2.01
C LYS A 154 24.79 -18.89 2.93
N ASP A 155 25.67 -18.25 3.68
CA ASP A 155 26.51 -18.94 4.66
C ASP A 155 25.68 -19.49 5.81
N PHE A 156 24.65 -18.74 6.24
CA PHE A 156 23.67 -19.17 7.23
C PHE A 156 22.87 -20.38 6.74
N LEU A 157 22.68 -20.56 5.43
CA LEU A 157 22.04 -21.75 4.87
C LEU A 157 22.91 -23.03 4.91
N GLY A 158 24.24 -22.97 5.10
CA GLY A 158 25.10 -24.15 5.40
C GLY A 158 25.38 -25.20 4.28
N GLN A 159 26.16 -26.27 4.59
CA GLN A 159 26.63 -27.37 3.70
C GLN A 159 26.11 -28.83 3.97
N ASP A 160 24.89 -29.03 4.47
CA ASP A 160 24.24 -30.33 4.73
C ASP A 160 23.24 -30.71 3.61
N GLU A 161 22.74 -31.94 3.59
CA GLU A 161 21.84 -32.45 2.52
C GLU A 161 20.47 -31.73 2.45
N VAL A 162 19.93 -31.27 3.58
CA VAL A 162 18.72 -30.42 3.59
C VAL A 162 19.04 -29.07 2.95
N GLU A 163 20.25 -28.58 3.16
CA GLU A 163 20.72 -27.28 2.73
C GLU A 163 20.95 -27.25 1.23
N ALA A 164 21.43 -28.35 0.63
CA ALA A 164 21.48 -28.50 -0.83
C ALA A 164 20.10 -28.28 -1.49
N LYS A 165 19.02 -28.81 -0.87
CA LYS A 165 17.65 -28.61 -1.38
C LYS A 165 17.13 -27.21 -1.16
N VAL A 166 17.47 -26.57 -0.03
CA VAL A 166 17.15 -25.16 0.23
C VAL A 166 17.85 -24.26 -0.78
N MET A 167 19.11 -24.56 -1.11
CA MET A 167 19.90 -23.86 -2.13
C MET A 167 19.43 -24.15 -3.57
N GLU A 168 18.80 -25.30 -3.80
CA GLU A 168 18.00 -25.61 -5.01
C GLU A 168 16.62 -24.93 -5.00
N GLU A 169 16.33 -24.14 -3.95
CA GLU A 169 15.13 -23.34 -3.79
C GLU A 169 13.83 -24.17 -3.65
N ASP A 170 13.93 -25.33 -3.00
CA ASP A 170 12.77 -26.14 -2.63
C ASP A 170 11.99 -25.46 -1.49
N GLU A 171 10.74 -25.09 -1.76
CA GLU A 171 9.86 -24.41 -0.81
C GLU A 171 9.66 -25.19 0.49
N ARG A 172 9.50 -26.52 0.41
CA ARG A 172 9.28 -27.32 1.61
C ARG A 172 10.55 -27.44 2.42
N ALA A 173 11.69 -27.65 1.76
CA ALA A 173 12.98 -27.69 2.44
C ALA A 173 13.28 -26.34 3.13
N MET A 174 12.98 -25.22 2.47
CA MET A 174 13.13 -23.88 3.05
C MET A 174 12.26 -23.71 4.29
N GLN A 175 10.98 -24.09 4.24
CA GLN A 175 10.08 -24.05 5.40
C GLN A 175 10.63 -24.86 6.57
N ASP A 176 10.96 -26.13 6.32
CA ASP A 176 11.48 -27.05 7.34
C ASP A 176 12.78 -26.51 7.95
N TYR A 177 13.64 -25.89 7.13
CA TYR A 177 14.87 -25.25 7.57
C TYR A 177 14.60 -24.05 8.50
N LEU A 178 13.76 -23.11 8.07
CA LEU A 178 13.41 -21.92 8.86
C LEU A 178 12.80 -22.29 10.21
N ASP A 179 11.92 -23.29 10.23
CA ASP A 179 11.30 -23.81 11.46
C ASP A 179 12.35 -24.45 12.38
N SER A 180 13.30 -25.22 11.83
CA SER A 180 14.38 -25.84 12.61
C SER A 180 15.34 -24.83 13.25
N LYS A 181 15.48 -23.65 12.63
CA LYS A 181 16.32 -22.54 13.11
C LYS A 181 15.56 -21.56 13.99
N GLU A 182 14.31 -21.88 14.35
CA GLU A 182 13.43 -21.01 15.12
C GLU A 182 13.27 -19.61 14.51
N VAL A 183 13.29 -19.50 13.18
CA VAL A 183 12.99 -18.25 12.49
C VAL A 183 11.50 -17.98 12.60
N MET A 184 11.13 -16.76 12.99
CA MET A 184 9.74 -16.31 13.14
C MET A 184 9.31 -15.42 11.97
N GLY A 185 10.26 -14.77 11.31
CA GLY A 185 9.99 -13.97 10.13
C GLY A 185 11.23 -13.32 9.54
N ILE A 186 11.07 -12.81 8.33
CA ILE A 186 12.08 -12.11 7.55
C ILE A 186 11.47 -10.78 7.11
N SER A 187 12.21 -9.70 7.34
CA SER A 187 11.89 -8.36 6.85
C SER A 187 13.04 -7.80 6.02
N TYR A 188 12.77 -6.74 5.27
CA TYR A 188 13.73 -6.13 4.33
C TYR A 188 14.11 -4.71 4.75
N TYR A 189 14.17 -4.52 6.06
CA TYR A 189 14.42 -3.23 6.69
C TYR A 189 15.69 -3.32 7.53
N HIS A 190 16.64 -2.43 7.26
CA HIS A 190 17.71 -2.09 8.19
C HIS A 190 17.40 -0.71 8.81
N PRO A 191 17.79 -0.44 10.07
CA PRO A 191 17.47 0.83 10.75
C PRO A 191 17.82 2.12 9.99
N ASP A 192 18.81 2.05 9.12
CA ASP A 192 19.36 3.14 8.31
C ASP A 192 19.11 2.97 6.80
N ARG A 193 18.40 1.90 6.39
CA ARG A 193 18.24 1.55 4.97
C ARG A 193 16.89 0.89 4.69
N LYS A 194 16.07 1.57 3.88
CA LYS A 194 14.88 0.99 3.25
C LYS A 194 15.26 0.39 1.90
N HIS A 195 14.71 -0.78 1.55
CA HIS A 195 15.08 -1.44 0.28
C HIS A 195 14.62 -0.67 -0.95
N GLY A 196 13.47 0.02 -0.93
CA GLY A 196 13.03 0.87 -2.04
C GLY A 196 14.05 1.98 -2.37
N ASP A 197 14.46 2.75 -1.35
CA ASP A 197 15.48 3.80 -1.48
C ASP A 197 16.82 3.22 -1.96
N ALA A 198 17.25 2.10 -1.35
CA ALA A 198 18.50 1.43 -1.70
C ALA A 198 18.50 0.88 -3.14
N GLY A 199 17.38 0.33 -3.59
CA GLY A 199 17.18 -0.20 -4.93
C GLY A 199 17.23 0.91 -5.97
N SER A 200 16.48 1.98 -5.75
CA SER A 200 16.50 3.17 -6.63
C SER A 200 17.90 3.78 -6.73
N GLN A 201 18.59 3.97 -5.61
CA GLN A 201 19.96 4.50 -5.60
C GLN A 201 20.92 3.60 -6.41
N MET A 202 20.91 2.30 -6.14
CA MET A 202 21.75 1.33 -6.86
C MET A 202 21.49 1.36 -8.37
N LEU A 203 20.21 1.41 -8.78
CA LEU A 203 19.83 1.45 -10.18
C LEU A 203 20.28 2.75 -10.87
N ARG A 204 20.20 3.90 -10.19
CA ARG A 204 20.72 5.18 -10.69
C ARG A 204 22.23 5.14 -10.94
N GLU A 205 22.98 4.53 -10.02
CA GLU A 205 24.44 4.53 -10.05
C GLU A 205 25.00 3.51 -11.06
N LEU A 206 24.43 2.31 -11.11
CA LEU A 206 24.98 1.19 -11.89
C LEU A 206 24.29 1.02 -13.25
N TYR A 207 23.03 1.44 -13.37
CA TYR A 207 22.19 1.18 -14.55
C TYR A 207 21.49 2.46 -15.04
N PRO A 208 22.23 3.45 -15.58
CA PRO A 208 21.68 4.74 -16.00
C PRO A 208 20.65 4.67 -17.14
N GLY A 209 20.37 3.47 -17.67
CA GLY A 209 19.31 3.22 -18.64
C GLY A 209 17.92 2.99 -18.03
N VAL A 210 17.79 2.92 -16.70
CA VAL A 210 16.48 2.80 -16.02
C VAL A 210 15.77 4.15 -16.01
N GLU A 211 14.48 4.15 -16.36
CA GLU A 211 13.66 5.36 -16.49
C GLU A 211 13.46 6.06 -15.13
N ALA A 212 13.50 7.40 -15.12
CA ALA A 212 13.35 8.19 -13.89
C ALA A 212 12.01 7.92 -13.18
N THR A 213 10.92 7.78 -13.94
CA THR A 213 9.59 7.46 -13.40
C THR A 213 9.57 6.08 -12.73
N THR A 214 10.30 5.09 -13.29
CA THR A 214 10.49 3.78 -12.66
C THR A 214 11.20 3.93 -11.33
N LEU A 215 12.30 4.67 -11.27
CA LEU A 215 13.06 4.89 -10.04
C LEU A 215 12.21 5.54 -8.94
N ILE A 216 11.37 6.52 -9.29
CA ILE A 216 10.41 7.14 -8.35
C ILE A 216 9.38 6.10 -7.88
N ALA A 217 8.83 5.30 -8.79
CA ALA A 217 7.89 4.24 -8.41
C ALA A 217 8.52 3.23 -7.44
N ILE A 218 9.81 2.90 -7.60
CA ILE A 218 10.58 2.05 -6.69
C ILE A 218 10.75 2.70 -5.32
N GLU A 219 11.00 3.99 -5.22
CA GLU A 219 11.12 4.68 -3.91
C GLU A 219 9.80 4.71 -3.14
N HIS A 220 8.68 4.71 -3.87
CA HIS A 220 7.36 5.01 -3.32
C HIS A 220 6.38 3.82 -3.31
N HIS A 221 6.80 2.61 -3.70
CA HIS A 221 5.88 1.46 -3.77
C HIS A 221 5.30 1.07 -2.40
N GLU A 222 6.07 1.22 -1.31
CA GLU A 222 5.60 0.91 0.04
C GLU A 222 4.88 2.07 0.74
N ASP A 223 4.64 3.19 0.05
CA ASP A 223 4.08 4.39 0.68
C ASP A 223 2.72 4.15 1.33
N ALA A 224 1.91 3.24 0.79
CA ALA A 224 0.64 2.84 1.38
C ALA A 224 0.77 2.48 2.87
N PHE A 225 1.83 1.78 3.29
CA PHE A 225 2.04 1.42 4.70
C PHE A 225 2.14 2.62 5.65
N GLN A 226 2.45 3.80 5.11
CA GLN A 226 2.45 5.06 5.86
C GLN A 226 1.02 5.62 6.07
N PHE A 227 -0.02 5.06 5.46
CA PHE A 227 -1.39 5.56 5.51
C PHE A 227 -2.31 4.61 6.29
N GLN A 228 -2.12 4.52 7.62
CA GLN A 228 -3.05 3.79 8.51
C GLN A 228 -4.48 4.40 8.56
N LYS A 229 -4.62 5.62 8.03
CA LYS A 229 -5.86 6.39 7.90
C LYS A 229 -5.68 7.42 6.79
N VAL A 230 -6.77 8.02 6.36
CA VAL A 230 -6.73 9.15 5.42
C VAL A 230 -5.92 10.31 6.02
N ASP A 231 -4.85 10.71 5.34
CA ASP A 231 -3.90 11.73 5.75
C ASP A 231 -3.45 12.56 4.53
N THR A 232 -4.24 13.58 4.20
CA THR A 232 -3.97 14.45 3.03
C THR A 232 -2.68 15.25 3.17
N GLU A 233 -2.29 15.60 4.40
CA GLU A 233 -1.06 16.32 4.68
C GLU A 233 0.15 15.45 4.31
N ARG A 234 0.16 14.20 4.78
CA ARG A 234 1.20 13.24 4.43
C ARG A 234 1.28 13.00 2.92
N TYR A 235 0.13 12.83 2.26
CA TYR A 235 0.08 12.68 0.80
C TYR A 235 0.75 13.86 0.08
N LEU A 236 0.43 15.09 0.47
CA LEU A 236 1.06 16.27 -0.12
C LEU A 236 2.56 16.28 0.10
N LEU A 237 3.02 16.04 1.32
CA LEU A 237 4.46 16.02 1.64
C LEU A 237 5.24 14.98 0.83
N MET A 238 4.64 13.82 0.58
CA MET A 238 5.30 12.72 -0.11
C MET A 238 5.29 12.89 -1.64
N TYR A 239 4.22 13.44 -2.20
CA TYR A 239 4.01 13.49 -3.65
C TYR A 239 4.13 14.91 -4.26
N GLU A 240 4.49 15.93 -3.47
CA GLU A 240 4.60 17.33 -3.93
C GLU A 240 5.57 17.48 -5.11
N ALA A 241 6.77 16.90 -4.99
CA ALA A 241 7.84 17.06 -5.97
C ALA A 241 7.59 16.29 -7.27
N MET A 242 6.59 15.40 -7.29
CA MET A 242 6.29 14.56 -8.44
C MET A 242 5.35 15.27 -9.40
N ASN A 243 5.55 15.08 -10.70
CA ASN A 243 4.58 15.45 -11.72
C ASN A 243 3.40 14.43 -11.73
N LYS A 244 2.37 14.70 -12.54
CA LYS A 244 1.17 13.85 -12.56
C LYS A 244 1.47 12.39 -12.98
N GLU A 245 2.34 12.19 -13.96
CA GLU A 245 2.70 10.86 -14.47
C GLU A 245 3.43 10.05 -13.40
N GLU A 246 4.39 10.66 -12.73
CA GLU A 246 5.12 10.05 -11.60
C GLU A 246 4.18 9.67 -10.45
N ARG A 247 3.23 10.55 -10.08
CA ARG A 247 2.23 10.25 -9.04
C ARG A 247 1.30 9.11 -9.44
N ASP A 248 0.82 9.11 -10.69
CA ASP A 248 -0.06 8.04 -11.18
C ASP A 248 0.69 6.70 -11.20
N PHE A 249 1.97 6.69 -11.59
CA PHE A 249 2.76 5.46 -11.61
C PHE A 249 3.16 4.98 -10.22
N ALA A 250 3.57 5.87 -9.31
CA ALA A 250 3.84 5.52 -7.92
C ALA A 250 2.58 4.97 -7.21
N LEU A 251 1.40 5.52 -7.53
CA LEU A 251 0.13 4.98 -7.03
C LEU A 251 -0.15 3.58 -7.61
N LEU A 252 0.13 3.34 -8.90
CA LEU A 252 0.02 2.01 -9.51
C LEU A 252 0.98 1.02 -8.84
N ALA A 253 2.24 1.39 -8.68
CA ALA A 253 3.27 0.62 -8.00
C ALA A 253 2.81 0.18 -6.61
N SER A 254 2.32 1.14 -5.80
CA SER A 254 1.83 0.84 -4.46
C SER A 254 0.57 -0.02 -4.46
N TYR A 255 -0.34 0.17 -5.43
CA TYR A 255 -1.51 -0.69 -5.58
C TYR A 255 -1.12 -2.13 -5.89
N VAL A 256 -0.29 -2.36 -6.92
CA VAL A 256 -0.01 -3.72 -7.40
C VAL A 256 0.81 -4.52 -6.39
N ASP A 257 1.70 -3.86 -5.67
CA ASP A 257 2.48 -4.45 -4.56
C ASP A 257 1.56 -4.83 -3.38
N THR A 258 0.75 -3.89 -2.90
CA THR A 258 -0.19 -4.13 -1.79
C THR A 258 -1.24 -5.18 -2.16
N ALA A 259 -1.78 -5.12 -3.38
CA ALA A 259 -2.78 -6.06 -3.87
C ALA A 259 -2.22 -7.48 -4.07
N SER A 260 -0.89 -7.61 -4.14
CA SER A 260 -0.17 -8.89 -4.24
C SER A 260 0.37 -9.38 -2.90
N SER A 261 0.08 -8.66 -1.81
CA SER A 261 0.41 -9.00 -0.43
C SER A 261 -0.85 -9.47 0.29
N PHE A 262 -0.85 -10.72 0.78
CA PHE A 262 -2.06 -11.35 1.32
C PHE A 262 -2.08 -11.41 2.85
N ARG A 263 -3.29 -11.31 3.39
CA ARG A 263 -3.57 -11.55 4.81
C ARG A 263 -3.70 -13.05 5.07
N SER A 264 -3.86 -13.43 6.34
CA SER A 264 -4.06 -14.83 6.75
C SER A 264 -5.31 -15.49 6.17
N ASP A 265 -6.30 -14.71 5.73
CA ASP A 265 -7.51 -15.20 5.05
C ASP A 265 -7.33 -15.36 3.53
N GLY A 266 -6.11 -15.10 3.03
CA GLY A 266 -5.76 -15.14 1.61
C GLY A 266 -6.21 -13.91 0.81
N GLN A 267 -6.88 -12.94 1.41
CA GLN A 267 -7.32 -11.74 0.68
C GLN A 267 -6.21 -10.67 0.65
N PRO A 268 -6.15 -9.84 -0.40
CA PRO A 268 -5.26 -8.68 -0.45
C PRO A 268 -5.46 -7.71 0.72
N ASP A 269 -4.38 -7.20 1.33
CA ASP A 269 -4.45 -6.21 2.41
C ASP A 269 -4.51 -4.76 1.89
N LEU A 270 -5.64 -4.37 1.31
CA LEU A 270 -5.78 -3.05 0.68
C LEU A 270 -6.03 -1.90 1.66
N LEU A 271 -6.12 -2.12 2.97
CA LEU A 271 -6.59 -1.09 3.91
C LEU A 271 -5.75 0.20 3.84
N ASN A 272 -4.43 0.02 3.85
CA ASN A 272 -3.44 1.08 3.78
C ASN A 272 -3.46 1.80 2.41
N PHE A 273 -3.59 1.03 1.33
CA PHE A 273 -3.72 1.59 -0.02
C PHE A 273 -5.00 2.42 -0.19
N LEU A 274 -6.14 1.95 0.33
CA LEU A 274 -7.40 2.70 0.27
C LEU A 274 -7.31 4.02 1.01
N ALA A 275 -6.63 4.05 2.15
CA ALA A 275 -6.36 5.29 2.88
C ALA A 275 -5.43 6.25 2.09
N LEU A 276 -4.40 5.73 1.41
CA LEU A 276 -3.57 6.50 0.47
C LEU A 276 -4.41 7.08 -0.68
N SER A 277 -5.21 6.24 -1.35
CA SER A 277 -6.11 6.64 -2.46
C SER A 277 -7.09 7.73 -2.03
N ALA A 278 -7.75 7.55 -0.89
CA ALA A 278 -8.68 8.55 -0.36
C ALA A 278 -7.97 9.86 0.01
N SER A 279 -6.71 9.80 0.46
CA SER A 279 -5.90 11.00 0.73
C SER A 279 -5.60 11.76 -0.56
N LYS A 280 -5.22 11.05 -1.63
CA LYS A 280 -5.08 11.63 -2.99
C LYS A 280 -6.37 12.27 -3.45
N GLU A 281 -7.50 11.58 -3.33
CA GLU A 281 -8.79 12.06 -3.81
C GLU A 281 -9.23 13.34 -3.09
N LYS A 282 -9.05 13.40 -1.77
CA LYS A 282 -9.29 14.62 -1.01
C LYS A 282 -8.39 15.77 -1.46
N VAL A 283 -7.12 15.51 -1.75
CA VAL A 283 -6.22 16.54 -2.31
C VAL A 283 -6.71 17.00 -3.68
N GLY A 284 -7.06 16.06 -4.57
CA GLY A 284 -7.57 16.40 -5.90
C GLY A 284 -8.91 17.14 -5.85
N ALA A 285 -9.80 16.77 -4.92
CA ALA A 285 -11.00 17.52 -4.65
C ALA A 285 -10.62 18.93 -4.22
N PHE A 286 -9.64 19.10 -3.32
CA PHE A 286 -9.24 20.41 -2.79
C PHE A 286 -8.74 21.33 -3.90
N MET A 287 -7.95 20.79 -4.83
CA MET A 287 -7.50 21.52 -6.02
C MET A 287 -8.68 22.04 -6.86
N ARG A 288 -9.67 21.19 -7.15
CA ARG A 288 -10.88 21.59 -7.90
C ARG A 288 -11.68 22.68 -7.21
N VAL A 289 -11.64 22.73 -5.87
CA VAL A 289 -12.24 23.84 -5.10
C VAL A 289 -11.55 25.13 -5.42
N LEU A 290 -10.23 25.14 -5.28
CA LEU A 290 -9.44 26.35 -5.46
C LEU A 290 -9.60 26.86 -6.89
N GLU A 291 -9.60 25.97 -7.87
CA GLU A 291 -9.89 26.29 -9.27
C GLU A 291 -11.30 26.89 -9.44
N GLY A 292 -12.32 26.32 -8.79
CA GLY A 292 -13.70 26.84 -8.82
C GLY A 292 -13.88 28.19 -8.13
N LEU A 293 -12.96 28.55 -7.23
CA LEU A 293 -12.90 29.88 -6.60
C LEU A 293 -12.06 30.88 -7.41
N ASP A 294 -11.77 30.59 -8.68
CA ASP A 294 -10.93 31.37 -9.59
C ASP A 294 -9.50 31.60 -9.06
N ALA A 295 -9.00 30.75 -8.15
CA ALA A 295 -7.59 30.80 -7.76
C ALA A 295 -6.74 30.31 -8.93
N SER A 296 -5.77 31.14 -9.37
CA SER A 296 -4.86 30.71 -10.43
C SER A 296 -4.04 29.49 -10.00
N THR A 297 -3.75 28.57 -10.94
CA THR A 297 -2.91 27.39 -10.69
C THR A 297 -1.60 27.74 -9.99
N GLN A 298 -0.98 28.86 -10.37
CA GLN A 298 0.26 29.34 -9.75
C GLN A 298 0.08 29.73 -8.27
N MET A 299 -1.04 30.36 -7.91
CA MET A 299 -1.33 30.70 -6.52
C MET A 299 -1.59 29.45 -5.68
N ILE A 300 -2.25 28.46 -6.27
CA ILE A 300 -2.52 27.17 -5.63
C ILE A 300 -1.20 26.46 -5.34
N GLU A 301 -0.37 26.27 -6.37
CA GLU A 301 0.95 25.64 -6.25
C GLU A 301 1.85 26.35 -5.24
N GLU A 302 1.87 27.69 -5.25
CA GLU A 302 2.66 28.46 -4.28
C GLU A 302 2.15 28.32 -2.85
N ALA A 303 0.83 28.31 -2.64
CA ALA A 303 0.24 28.08 -1.32
C ALA A 303 0.61 26.69 -0.76
N PHE A 304 0.58 25.65 -1.61
CA PHE A 304 1.04 24.31 -1.21
C PHE A 304 2.53 24.29 -0.89
N ARG A 305 3.36 24.89 -1.74
CA ARG A 305 4.80 24.97 -1.52
C ARG A 305 5.15 25.63 -0.20
N ILE A 306 4.45 26.72 0.14
CA ILE A 306 4.59 27.41 1.42
C ILE A 306 4.16 26.49 2.57
N PHE A 307 3.02 25.81 2.46
CA PHE A 307 2.55 24.89 3.49
C PHE A 307 3.53 23.75 3.76
N VAL A 308 3.98 23.05 2.70
CA VAL A 308 4.92 21.94 2.83
C VAL A 308 6.24 22.43 3.43
N LYS A 309 6.78 23.54 2.91
CA LYS A 309 8.02 24.14 3.43
C LYS A 309 7.92 24.49 4.91
N ASN A 310 6.86 25.19 5.33
CA ASN A 310 6.65 25.56 6.73
C ASN A 310 6.56 24.33 7.64
N ARG A 311 6.00 23.22 7.12
CA ARG A 311 5.87 21.97 7.85
C ARG A 311 7.21 21.24 8.00
N LEU A 312 7.96 21.09 6.92
CA LEU A 312 9.29 20.47 6.92
C LEU A 312 10.27 21.23 7.81
N GLU A 313 10.22 22.56 7.78
CA GLU A 313 11.07 23.43 8.60
C GLU A 313 10.64 23.46 10.09
N LYS A 314 9.55 22.77 10.46
CA LYS A 314 8.90 22.84 11.79
C LYS A 314 8.61 24.29 12.23
N ARG A 315 8.51 25.22 11.27
CA ARG A 315 8.21 26.64 11.49
C ARG A 315 6.72 26.92 11.59
N ASN A 316 5.89 25.87 11.47
CA ASN A 316 4.45 25.98 11.65
C ASN A 316 4.10 26.65 12.96
N ASN A 317 3.63 27.88 12.86
CA ASN A 317 2.68 28.40 13.80
C ASN A 317 1.37 27.59 13.58
N PRO A 318 0.88 26.80 14.54
CA PRO A 318 -0.41 26.10 14.40
C PRO A 318 -1.61 27.06 14.25
N ARG A 319 -1.37 28.38 14.38
CA ARG A 319 -2.30 29.46 14.07
C ARG A 319 -2.17 30.00 12.64
N GLU A 320 -1.23 29.50 11.85
CA GLU A 320 -1.09 29.88 10.45
C GLU A 320 -2.35 29.42 9.68
N PRO A 321 -3.08 30.33 9.03
CA PRO A 321 -4.38 29.99 8.47
C PRO A 321 -4.34 28.88 7.41
N ILE A 322 -3.19 28.66 6.73
CA ILE A 322 -3.04 27.62 5.69
C ILE A 322 -3.04 26.24 6.30
N THR A 323 -2.31 26.14 7.40
CA THR A 323 -2.24 24.94 8.19
C THR A 323 -3.61 24.67 8.81
N GLN A 324 -4.35 25.69 9.25
CA GLN A 324 -5.71 25.49 9.77
C GLN A 324 -6.71 25.10 8.68
N LEU A 325 -6.62 25.72 7.51
CA LEU A 325 -7.43 25.43 6.34
C LEU A 325 -7.20 23.99 5.87
N LEU A 326 -5.95 23.62 5.59
CA LEU A 326 -5.56 22.28 5.15
C LEU A 326 -5.86 21.22 6.21
N LYS A 327 -5.74 21.55 7.50
CA LYS A 327 -6.14 20.65 8.58
C LYS A 327 -7.65 20.50 8.69
N ALA A 328 -8.42 21.57 8.51
CA ALA A 328 -9.88 21.51 8.47
C ALA A 328 -10.37 20.69 7.25
N LEU A 329 -9.72 20.88 6.10
CA LEU A 329 -9.88 20.09 4.88
C LEU A 329 -9.60 18.60 5.11
N ALA A 330 -8.43 18.28 5.66
CA ALA A 330 -8.03 16.90 5.98
C ALA A 330 -9.06 16.21 6.88
N GLN A 331 -9.57 16.95 7.86
CA GLN A 331 -10.51 16.46 8.88
C GLN A 331 -11.97 16.43 8.41
N GLY A 332 -12.30 16.96 7.23
CA GLY A 332 -13.70 17.09 6.78
C GLY A 332 -14.54 18.01 7.68
N ARG A 333 -13.91 18.89 8.46
CA ARG A 333 -14.58 19.78 9.42
C ARG A 333 -14.65 21.18 8.85
N PHE A 334 -15.48 21.36 7.82
CA PHE A 334 -15.68 22.66 7.19
C PHE A 334 -16.72 23.49 7.92
N ASP A 335 -16.33 24.71 8.26
CA ASP A 335 -17.23 25.81 8.60
C ASP A 335 -17.14 26.81 7.44
N ALA A 336 -18.25 26.96 6.70
CA ALA A 336 -18.32 27.83 5.54
C ALA A 336 -17.88 29.26 5.85
N ASN A 337 -18.24 29.77 7.03
CA ASN A 337 -17.89 31.13 7.44
C ASN A 337 -16.41 31.27 7.78
N LYS A 338 -15.79 30.24 8.36
CA LYS A 338 -14.33 30.23 8.58
C LYS A 338 -13.57 30.15 7.27
N LEU A 339 -14.07 29.36 6.32
CA LEU A 339 -13.49 29.25 5.00
C LEU A 339 -13.51 30.61 4.29
N ILE A 340 -14.72 31.18 4.17
CA ILE A 340 -14.99 32.52 3.65
C ILE A 340 -14.01 33.53 4.24
N LYS A 341 -13.94 33.62 5.57
CA LYS A 341 -13.05 34.55 6.25
C LYS A 341 -11.57 34.29 5.93
N THR A 342 -11.15 33.03 5.87
CA THR A 342 -9.77 32.66 5.57
C THR A 342 -9.41 33.03 4.13
N PHE A 343 -10.33 32.88 3.19
CA PHE A 343 -10.14 33.30 1.80
C PHE A 343 -10.13 34.83 1.67
N ASP A 344 -11.03 35.54 2.36
CA ASP A 344 -11.04 37.01 2.40
C ASP A 344 -9.74 37.58 2.99
N ASP A 345 -9.21 36.96 4.05
CA ASP A 345 -7.97 37.37 4.71
C ASP A 345 -6.72 37.13 3.84
N TRP A 346 -6.83 36.35 2.76
CA TRP A 346 -5.69 35.82 2.01
C TRP A 346 -5.64 36.18 0.55
N PHE A 347 -6.76 35.97 -0.14
CA PHE A 347 -6.71 35.88 -1.58
C PHE A 347 -6.76 37.26 -2.20
N PHE A 348 -7.58 38.24 -1.75
CA PHE A 348 -7.55 39.56 -2.40
C PHE A 348 -8.10 40.74 -1.58
N GLY A 349 -7.43 41.88 -1.72
CA GLY A 349 -8.02 43.20 -1.50
C GLY A 349 -8.93 43.70 -2.62
N ASP A 350 -8.97 43.04 -3.80
CA ASP A 350 -9.67 43.57 -4.99
C ASP A 350 -10.45 42.55 -5.88
N GLN A 351 -10.45 41.23 -5.59
CA GLN A 351 -11.28 40.26 -6.33
C GLN A 351 -12.17 39.46 -5.39
N PRO A 352 -13.48 39.75 -5.34
CA PRO A 352 -14.40 38.99 -4.51
C PRO A 352 -14.59 37.60 -5.11
N VAL A 353 -14.18 36.58 -4.35
CA VAL A 353 -14.57 35.19 -4.58
C VAL A 353 -16.11 35.14 -4.65
N ARG A 354 -16.69 34.33 -5.53
CA ARG A 354 -18.16 34.15 -5.60
C ARG A 354 -18.65 33.38 -4.38
N MET A 355 -18.82 34.11 -3.27
CA MET A 355 -19.16 33.59 -1.95
C MET A 355 -20.47 32.78 -1.92
N GLU A 356 -21.35 33.02 -2.89
CA GLU A 356 -22.62 32.32 -3.07
C GLU A 356 -22.44 30.83 -3.40
N GLU A 357 -21.29 30.43 -3.96
CA GLU A 357 -21.02 29.05 -4.38
C GLU A 357 -20.39 28.21 -3.25
N VAL A 358 -19.85 28.84 -2.21
CA VAL A 358 -19.13 28.17 -1.10
C VAL A 358 -19.99 27.16 -0.31
N PRO A 359 -21.28 27.42 0.00
CA PRO A 359 -22.12 26.45 0.72
C PRO A 359 -22.47 25.21 -0.11
N LEU A 360 -22.86 25.39 -1.38
CA LEU A 360 -23.10 24.30 -2.34
C LEU A 360 -21.82 23.48 -2.56
N PHE A 361 -20.68 24.18 -2.58
CA PHE A 361 -19.37 23.57 -2.64
C PHE A 361 -19.07 22.68 -1.41
N ILE A 362 -19.29 23.16 -0.20
CA ILE A 362 -19.08 22.39 1.04
C ILE A 362 -20.02 21.18 1.11
N GLU A 363 -21.25 21.33 0.64
CA GLU A 363 -22.20 20.21 0.55
C GLU A 363 -21.68 19.12 -0.40
N ARG A 364 -21.22 19.50 -1.60
CA ARG A 364 -20.64 18.58 -2.58
C ARG A 364 -19.35 17.93 -2.06
N TRP A 365 -18.49 18.70 -1.40
CA TRP A 365 -17.31 18.19 -0.71
C TRP A 365 -17.66 17.14 0.34
N ASN A 366 -18.59 17.45 1.24
CA ASN A 366 -19.00 16.50 2.28
C ASN A 366 -19.65 15.24 1.68
N LYS A 367 -20.26 15.35 0.49
CA LYS A 367 -20.77 14.18 -0.21
C LYS A 367 -19.67 13.34 -0.87
N GLU A 368 -18.66 13.98 -1.46
CA GLU A 368 -17.60 13.31 -2.24
C GLU A 368 -16.40 12.86 -1.38
N CYS A 369 -16.12 13.53 -0.25
CA CYS A 369 -14.87 13.38 0.51
C CYS A 369 -15.07 12.82 1.93
N THR A 370 -16.31 12.61 2.39
CA THR A 370 -16.56 12.06 3.73
C THR A 370 -16.60 10.53 3.66
N LEU A 371 -15.43 9.89 3.65
CA LEU A 371 -15.35 8.56 4.24
C LEU A 371 -15.61 8.74 5.74
N PRO A 372 -16.66 8.13 6.31
CA PRO A 372 -16.90 8.25 7.74
C PRO A 372 -15.66 7.74 8.49
N SER A 373 -14.93 8.65 9.14
CA SER A 373 -13.78 8.27 9.94
C SER A 373 -14.28 7.73 11.27
N PHE A 374 -14.14 6.42 11.45
CA PHE A 374 -14.50 5.76 12.69
C PHE A 374 -13.28 5.58 13.60
N ASP A 375 -13.52 5.53 14.90
CA ASP A 375 -12.54 5.05 15.85
C ASP A 375 -12.46 3.52 15.82
N ARG A 376 -11.33 2.98 15.33
CA ARG A 376 -11.12 1.53 15.18
C ARG A 376 -11.32 0.76 16.49
N GLU A 377 -10.85 1.29 17.62
CA GLU A 377 -10.98 0.61 18.91
C GLU A 377 -12.42 0.67 19.42
N ARG A 378 -13.13 1.79 19.23
CA ARG A 378 -14.56 1.85 19.55
C ARG A 378 -15.40 0.95 18.66
N LEU A 379 -15.12 0.89 17.36
CA LEU A 379 -15.79 -0.05 16.45
C LEU A 379 -15.53 -1.49 16.87
N LYS A 380 -14.27 -1.86 17.09
CA LYS A 380 -13.88 -3.20 17.53
C LYS A 380 -14.58 -3.57 18.82
N HIS A 381 -14.53 -2.70 19.83
CA HIS A 381 -15.20 -2.94 21.10
C HIS A 381 -16.71 -3.05 20.94
N GLY A 382 -17.33 -2.12 20.20
CA GLY A 382 -18.76 -2.13 19.91
C GLY A 382 -19.21 -3.38 19.17
N PHE A 383 -18.54 -3.77 18.09
CA PHE A 383 -18.90 -4.97 17.33
C PHE A 383 -18.61 -6.27 18.08
N LEU A 384 -17.62 -6.31 18.98
CA LEU A 384 -17.43 -7.45 19.88
C LEU A 384 -18.62 -7.67 20.83
N THR A 385 -19.39 -6.62 21.16
CA THR A 385 -20.64 -6.78 21.93
C THR A 385 -21.75 -7.50 21.15
N LEU A 386 -21.62 -7.61 19.83
CA LEU A 386 -22.58 -8.31 18.98
C LEU A 386 -22.30 -9.82 18.87
N VAL A 387 -21.20 -10.32 19.44
CA VAL A 387 -20.78 -11.74 19.37
C VAL A 387 -21.75 -12.60 20.17
N GLU A 388 -22.62 -13.30 19.45
CA GLU A 388 -23.61 -14.23 20.02
C GLU A 388 -24.21 -15.12 18.91
N GLY A 389 -24.36 -16.40 19.22
CA GLY A 389 -24.95 -17.39 18.31
C GLY A 389 -24.10 -17.58 17.05
N ALA A 390 -24.68 -17.31 15.87
CA ALA A 390 -24.02 -17.47 14.58
C ALA A 390 -23.09 -16.31 14.16
N PHE A 391 -22.97 -15.26 14.98
CA PHE A 391 -22.08 -14.13 14.74
C PHE A 391 -20.85 -14.26 15.64
N THR A 392 -19.69 -14.51 15.04
CA THR A 392 -18.45 -14.90 15.71
C THR A 392 -17.54 -13.69 16.03
N GLN A 393 -16.48 -13.92 16.80
CA GLN A 393 -15.44 -12.90 17.03
C GLN A 393 -14.72 -12.51 15.74
N GLU A 394 -14.48 -13.46 14.84
CA GLU A 394 -13.92 -13.21 13.51
C GLU A 394 -14.86 -12.34 12.68
N ASP A 395 -16.17 -12.63 12.69
CA ASP A 395 -17.18 -11.77 12.05
C ASP A 395 -17.14 -10.33 12.60
N ALA A 396 -16.92 -10.13 13.90
CA ALA A 396 -16.80 -8.80 14.49
C ALA A 396 -15.53 -8.05 14.03
N ILE A 397 -14.42 -8.76 13.84
CA ILE A 397 -13.17 -8.19 13.30
C ILE A 397 -13.40 -7.78 11.84
N THR A 398 -13.92 -8.69 11.01
CA THR A 398 -14.26 -8.40 9.61
C THR A 398 -15.26 -7.25 9.49
N LEU A 399 -16.25 -7.18 10.38
CA LEU A 399 -17.22 -6.08 10.42
C LEU A 399 -16.55 -4.75 10.79
N THR A 400 -15.55 -4.76 11.67
CA THR A 400 -14.74 -3.58 12.03
C THR A 400 -13.98 -3.05 10.81
N GLU A 401 -13.33 -3.96 10.07
CA GLU A 401 -12.59 -3.61 8.86
C GLU A 401 -13.52 -3.10 7.77
N LEU A 402 -14.64 -3.79 7.54
CA LEU A 402 -15.65 -3.39 6.57
C LEU A 402 -16.24 -2.02 6.92
N ALA A 403 -16.47 -1.72 8.20
CA ALA A 403 -16.92 -0.40 8.63
C ALA A 403 -15.89 0.69 8.34
N LEU A 404 -14.59 0.41 8.54
CA LEU A 404 -13.50 1.36 8.25
C LEU A 404 -13.32 1.60 6.75
N MET A 405 -13.60 0.59 5.91
CA MET A 405 -13.46 0.67 4.45
C MET A 405 -14.73 1.23 3.78
N ASP A 406 -15.87 0.60 4.00
CA ASP A 406 -17.17 0.98 3.42
C ASP A 406 -18.33 0.44 4.30
N ALA A 407 -18.78 1.26 5.25
CA ALA A 407 -19.89 0.91 6.13
C ALA A 407 -21.22 0.62 5.38
N SER A 408 -21.37 1.04 4.11
CA SER A 408 -22.56 0.76 3.31
C SER A 408 -22.68 -0.73 2.93
N GLN A 409 -21.56 -1.47 2.90
CA GLN A 409 -21.51 -2.88 2.54
C GLN A 409 -21.93 -3.81 3.68
N ILE A 410 -21.93 -3.31 4.92
CA ILE A 410 -22.28 -4.10 6.11
C ILE A 410 -23.65 -4.77 5.97
N GLY A 411 -24.65 -4.02 5.49
CA GLY A 411 -26.00 -4.55 5.29
C GLY A 411 -26.03 -5.68 4.26
N ARG A 412 -25.21 -5.59 3.20
CA ARG A 412 -25.12 -6.61 2.15
C ARG A 412 -24.42 -7.86 2.64
N GLN A 413 -23.27 -7.73 3.30
CA GLN A 413 -22.45 -8.86 3.71
C GLN A 413 -22.94 -9.55 4.98
N PHE A 414 -23.35 -8.76 5.99
CA PHE A 414 -23.69 -9.29 7.31
C PHE A 414 -25.19 -9.17 7.64
N GLY A 415 -26.01 -8.54 6.81
CA GLY A 415 -27.42 -8.29 7.12
C GLY A 415 -28.21 -9.55 7.51
N LYS A 416 -27.95 -10.69 6.84
CA LYS A 416 -28.59 -11.98 7.19
C LYS A 416 -28.12 -12.54 8.53
N LYS A 417 -26.82 -12.46 8.83
CA LYS A 417 -26.24 -12.94 10.11
C LYS A 417 -26.66 -12.04 11.29
N LEU A 418 -26.69 -10.72 11.06
CA LEU A 418 -27.00 -9.72 12.08
C LEU A 418 -28.51 -9.63 12.34
N GLY A 419 -29.35 -9.77 11.32
CA GLY A 419 -30.80 -9.74 11.45
C GLY A 419 -31.29 -8.47 12.17
N SER A 420 -31.99 -8.64 13.29
CA SER A 420 -32.47 -7.53 14.13
C SER A 420 -31.35 -6.70 14.75
N ARG A 421 -30.12 -7.23 14.88
CA ARG A 421 -28.95 -6.53 15.44
C ARG A 421 -28.39 -5.44 14.51
N MET A 422 -28.88 -5.34 13.26
CA MET A 422 -28.52 -4.24 12.35
C MET A 422 -28.83 -2.85 12.93
N ALA A 423 -29.79 -2.74 13.85
CA ALA A 423 -30.05 -1.50 14.57
C ALA A 423 -28.88 -1.11 15.49
N HIS A 424 -28.36 -2.05 16.29
CA HIS A 424 -27.20 -1.83 17.15
C HIS A 424 -25.93 -1.51 16.35
N VAL A 425 -25.76 -2.13 15.18
CA VAL A 425 -24.64 -1.81 14.29
C VAL A 425 -24.65 -0.34 13.88
N ARG A 426 -25.81 0.20 13.52
CA ARG A 426 -25.94 1.63 13.19
C ARG A 426 -25.61 2.53 14.38
N GLU A 427 -26.03 2.12 15.58
CA GLU A 427 -25.70 2.83 16.81
C GLU A 427 -24.21 2.80 17.11
N ILE A 428 -23.55 1.64 16.97
CA ILE A 428 -22.09 1.49 17.14
C ILE A 428 -21.35 2.36 16.13
N LEU A 429 -21.75 2.35 14.86
CA LEU A 429 -21.17 3.22 13.83
C LEU A 429 -21.30 4.69 14.22
N GLU A 430 -22.48 5.12 14.66
CA GLU A 430 -22.73 6.51 15.07
C GLU A 430 -21.88 6.92 16.28
N GLN A 431 -21.83 6.07 17.31
CA GLN A 431 -21.00 6.29 18.52
C GLN A 431 -19.49 6.27 18.24
N SER A 432 -19.10 5.64 17.13
CA SER A 432 -17.70 5.50 16.73
C SER A 432 -17.23 6.58 15.75
N LYS A 433 -18.11 7.44 15.21
CA LYS A 433 -17.70 8.57 14.36
C LYS A 433 -16.80 9.55 15.13
N LYS A 434 -15.76 10.05 14.47
CA LYS A 434 -14.81 11.05 15.00
C LYS A 434 -15.14 12.49 14.63
#